data_AF-A0A933XWD5-F1
#
_entry.id   AF-A0A933XWD5-F1
#
_cell.length_a   1.000
_cell.length_b   1.000
_cell.length_c   1.000
_cell.angle_alpha   90.00
_cell.angle_beta   90.00
_cell.angle_gamma   90.00
#
_symmetry.space_group_name_H-M   'P 1'
#
loop_
_entity.id
_entity.type
_entity.pdbx_description
1 polymer ?
#
loop_
_entity_poly.entity_id
_entity_poly.type
_entity_poly.pdbx_seq_one_letter_code
_entity_poly.pdbx_strand_id
1 'polypeptide(L)'
;MILLAATTASAASEFDNMVLIPAGEFRAGADPRMATAECDKYYKKGCQAFWFRHESPIHAVSLDAFHIDKYEVTQADFKRVMGREAPMFTGGNLPVIMVSWNEASDYCARVGKRLPTEMEWEKAARGGRDTLYPWGDSVESGKANFCDRQCPYSHNAEQFDDGFAELAPVGSFPANGYGLFDMAGNASEWVADWYREDYYKESPRDNPKGPGPAMDKVYRGGGYGSTPDSLRSAYRNNQPPKQRMSDVGFRCAGNPGSTAKTASAPAQPLVSPLTEDILAFGQGKEFQQASQLISQVTDKLQEIENRDPDPQKTLDKTWKPHLNEIKENLYPKAQEARRLVNGIALKTSEMRAVRKSFADATALFESIILDTLLAISSGNAEMFQKAQANFEKFAGQWQAAGEEFARLGDVAAAQNEAATKGSAPSPSPEPAPAKAPPEPARISASSPNAKVTRWTSQFNDNSWAARNLTDGRTGPGHEWSSAPDSPPIPQEIVIQLAKPAKISKIEINPSSSDINKSRWTRQVGLYYGNSPDGPWNGLARRELEQKDEFQSFVFSFPFEASYVLVRVESNWGGNYAHMSEIRIVGEASPER
;
A
#
# COMPACT_ATOMS: atom_id res chain seq x y z
N MET A 1 -41.73 -22.30 -47.60
CA MET A 1 -41.16 -22.76 -46.30
C MET A 1 -39.66 -22.83 -46.47
N ILE A 2 -38.93 -21.82 -46.02
CA ILE A 2 -37.47 -21.85 -45.89
C ILE A 2 -37.23 -21.74 -44.38
N LEU A 3 -36.86 -22.85 -43.74
CA LEU A 3 -36.41 -22.85 -42.35
C LEU A 3 -34.95 -22.39 -42.32
N LEU A 4 -34.67 -21.26 -41.68
CA LEU A 4 -33.33 -20.94 -41.21
C LEU A 4 -33.05 -21.76 -39.94
N ALA A 5 -32.08 -22.67 -40.02
CA ALA A 5 -31.49 -23.29 -38.86
C ALA A 5 -30.49 -22.31 -38.23
N ALA A 6 -30.83 -21.77 -37.06
CA ALA A 6 -29.89 -21.04 -36.23
C ALA A 6 -28.95 -22.05 -35.55
N THR A 7 -27.69 -22.06 -35.95
CA THR A 7 -26.61 -22.76 -35.23
C THR A 7 -26.28 -21.96 -33.96
N THR A 8 -26.72 -22.46 -32.81
CA THR A 8 -26.25 -21.95 -31.51
C THR A 8 -24.83 -22.44 -31.28
N ALA A 9 -23.87 -21.52 -31.29
CA ALA A 9 -22.54 -21.78 -30.76
C ALA A 9 -22.66 -22.10 -29.26
N SER A 10 -22.17 -23.28 -28.87
CA SER A 10 -22.08 -23.70 -27.47
C SER A 10 -21.14 -22.75 -26.73
N ALA A 11 -21.62 -22.09 -25.66
CA ALA A 11 -20.75 -21.44 -24.70
C ALA A 11 -19.89 -22.53 -24.03
N ALA A 12 -18.57 -22.47 -24.22
CA ALA A 12 -17.63 -23.28 -23.46
C ALA A 12 -17.81 -23.00 -21.97
N SER A 13 -17.68 -24.02 -21.12
CA SER A 13 -17.99 -23.87 -19.69
C SER A 13 -16.94 -22.95 -19.03
N GLU A 14 -17.36 -22.04 -18.15
CA GLU A 14 -16.49 -21.07 -17.46
C GLU A 14 -15.36 -21.71 -16.62
N PHE A 15 -15.34 -23.04 -16.48
CA PHE A 15 -14.33 -23.82 -15.77
C PHE A 15 -13.49 -24.75 -16.67
N ASP A 16 -13.67 -24.74 -18.00
CA ASP A 16 -12.96 -25.67 -18.90
C ASP A 16 -11.42 -25.57 -18.77
N ASN A 17 -10.91 -24.42 -18.31
CA ASN A 17 -9.48 -24.14 -18.10
C ASN A 17 -9.04 -24.08 -16.62
N MET A 18 -9.84 -24.59 -15.68
CA MET A 18 -9.48 -24.71 -14.27
C MET A 18 -9.32 -26.17 -13.84
N VAL A 19 -8.58 -26.38 -12.75
CA VAL A 19 -8.45 -27.66 -12.06
C VAL A 19 -9.11 -27.54 -10.68
N LEU A 20 -9.92 -28.52 -10.31
CA LEU A 20 -10.38 -28.68 -8.93
C LEU A 20 -9.27 -29.30 -8.08
N ILE A 21 -8.71 -28.53 -7.16
CA ILE A 21 -7.80 -29.03 -6.12
C ILE A 21 -8.64 -29.61 -5.00
N PRO A 22 -8.39 -30.87 -4.58
CA PRO A 22 -9.18 -31.50 -3.54
C PRO A 22 -8.93 -30.83 -2.18
N ALA A 23 -9.97 -30.84 -1.34
CA ALA A 23 -9.83 -30.48 0.07
C ALA A 23 -8.79 -31.39 0.75
N GLY A 24 -8.12 -30.87 1.77
CA GLY A 24 -7.19 -31.66 2.56
C GLY A 24 -5.98 -30.88 3.05
N GLU A 25 -5.19 -31.58 3.85
CA GLU A 25 -4.00 -31.06 4.50
C GLU A 25 -2.75 -31.22 3.64
N PHE A 26 -1.83 -30.26 3.76
CA PHE A 26 -0.46 -30.37 3.26
C PHE A 26 0.52 -29.65 4.20
N ARG A 27 1.82 -29.92 4.01
CA ARG A 27 2.90 -29.23 4.74
C ARG A 27 3.34 -28.02 3.93
N ALA A 28 3.04 -26.82 4.43
CA ALA A 28 3.41 -25.56 3.82
C ALA A 28 4.76 -25.05 4.32
N GLY A 29 5.49 -24.31 3.48
CA GLY A 29 6.79 -23.73 3.79
C GLY A 29 7.97 -24.69 3.60
N ALA A 30 9.16 -24.25 4.04
CA ALA A 30 10.41 -24.98 3.87
C ALA A 30 11.33 -24.86 5.10
N ASP A 31 12.25 -25.83 5.24
CA ASP A 31 13.38 -25.72 6.16
C ASP A 31 14.43 -24.80 5.51
N PRO A 32 14.82 -23.68 6.14
CA PRO A 32 15.81 -22.77 5.60
C PRO A 32 17.14 -23.44 5.26
N ARG A 33 17.52 -24.51 5.98
CA ARG A 33 18.75 -25.27 5.71
C ARG A 33 18.69 -26.05 4.40
N MET A 34 17.52 -26.62 4.07
CA MET A 34 17.31 -27.31 2.80
C MET A 34 17.31 -26.32 1.64
N ALA A 35 16.64 -25.18 1.81
CA ALA A 35 16.65 -24.11 0.81
C ALA A 35 18.06 -23.55 0.56
N THR A 36 18.85 -23.38 1.63
CA THR A 36 20.26 -22.96 1.54
C THR A 36 21.10 -23.99 0.78
N ALA A 37 20.97 -25.26 1.14
CA ALA A 37 21.71 -26.34 0.47
C ALA A 37 21.35 -26.45 -1.02
N GLU A 38 20.10 -26.17 -1.40
CA GLU A 38 19.72 -26.10 -2.82
C GLU A 38 20.34 -24.88 -3.51
N CYS A 39 20.28 -23.71 -2.88
CA CYS A 39 20.86 -22.48 -3.40
C CYS A 39 22.39 -22.58 -3.60
N ASP A 40 23.09 -23.20 -2.65
CA ASP A 40 24.55 -23.39 -2.70
C ASP A 40 25.01 -24.21 -3.92
N LYS A 41 24.14 -25.03 -4.53
CA LYS A 41 24.46 -25.77 -5.76
C LYS A 41 24.69 -24.84 -6.96
N TYR A 42 24.08 -23.65 -6.95
CA TYR A 42 24.04 -22.76 -8.11
C TYR A 42 24.75 -21.41 -7.85
N TYR A 43 24.82 -20.97 -6.60
CA TYR A 43 25.49 -19.72 -6.23
C TYR A 43 26.93 -19.94 -5.75
N LYS A 44 27.90 -19.62 -6.61
CA LYS A 44 29.34 -19.77 -6.34
C LYS A 44 29.87 -18.98 -5.12
N LYS A 45 29.15 -17.94 -4.67
CA LYS A 45 29.52 -17.10 -3.52
C LYS A 45 28.95 -17.60 -2.19
N GLY A 46 28.18 -18.69 -2.21
CA GLY A 46 27.47 -19.23 -1.06
C GLY A 46 26.18 -18.48 -0.74
N CYS A 47 25.21 -19.21 -0.21
CA CYS A 47 23.91 -18.71 0.22
C CYS A 47 23.81 -18.66 1.74
N GLN A 48 22.97 -17.76 2.24
CA GLN A 48 22.79 -17.57 3.68
C GLN A 48 21.42 -18.06 4.13
N ALA A 49 21.37 -18.88 5.18
CA ALA A 49 20.11 -19.45 5.67
C ALA A 49 19.07 -18.41 6.09
N PHE A 50 19.50 -17.22 6.49
CA PHE A 50 18.55 -16.15 6.83
C PHE A 50 17.76 -15.63 5.61
N TRP A 51 18.25 -15.82 4.38
CA TRP A 51 17.51 -15.45 3.15
C TRP A 51 16.23 -16.25 3.00
N PHE A 52 16.17 -17.46 3.54
CA PHE A 52 15.02 -18.37 3.44
C PHE A 52 14.14 -18.37 4.69
N ARG A 53 14.45 -17.52 5.70
CA ARG A 53 13.76 -17.54 7.00
C ARG A 53 12.26 -17.24 6.89
N HIS A 54 11.86 -16.48 5.88
CA HIS A 54 10.48 -16.11 5.61
C HIS A 54 9.62 -17.26 5.07
N GLU A 55 10.24 -18.38 4.67
CA GLU A 55 9.54 -19.61 4.23
C GLU A 55 9.32 -20.58 5.40
N SER A 56 9.77 -20.22 6.61
CA SER A 56 9.81 -21.06 7.81
C SER A 56 8.87 -20.51 8.89
N PRO A 57 8.29 -21.36 9.77
CA PRO A 57 8.46 -22.81 9.82
C PRO A 57 7.63 -23.56 8.78
N ILE A 58 8.03 -24.82 8.52
CA ILE A 58 7.12 -25.78 7.93
C ILE A 58 5.94 -25.98 8.88
N HIS A 59 4.71 -25.85 8.40
CA HIS A 59 3.50 -25.97 9.21
C HIS A 59 2.40 -26.69 8.45
N ALA A 60 1.48 -27.34 9.18
CA ALA A 60 0.34 -28.03 8.58
C ALA A 60 -0.75 -27.02 8.22
N VAL A 61 -1.24 -27.09 6.98
CA VAL A 61 -2.34 -26.26 6.48
C VAL A 61 -3.41 -27.15 5.87
N SER A 62 -4.65 -26.97 6.31
CA SER A 62 -5.84 -27.60 5.76
C SER A 62 -6.57 -26.60 4.87
N LEU A 63 -6.85 -26.98 3.63
CA LEU A 63 -7.61 -26.16 2.69
C LEU A 63 -8.87 -26.90 2.25
N ASP A 64 -9.95 -26.14 2.09
CA ASP A 64 -11.13 -26.61 1.37
C ASP A 64 -10.77 -26.91 -0.09
N ALA A 65 -11.68 -27.58 -0.81
CA ALA A 65 -11.53 -27.74 -2.24
C ALA A 65 -11.68 -26.37 -2.92
N PHE A 66 -10.94 -26.13 -4.00
CA PHE A 66 -11.01 -24.89 -4.77
C PHE A 66 -10.63 -25.14 -6.23
N HIS A 67 -11.10 -24.29 -7.12
CA HIS A 67 -10.64 -24.26 -8.50
C HIS A 67 -9.46 -23.31 -8.65
N ILE A 68 -8.50 -23.64 -9.49
CA ILE A 68 -7.42 -22.75 -9.91
C ILE A 68 -7.12 -22.93 -11.40
N ASP A 69 -6.75 -21.84 -12.07
CA ASP A 69 -6.45 -21.86 -13.50
C ASP A 69 -5.27 -22.81 -13.81
N LYS A 70 -5.42 -23.60 -14.89
CA LYS A 70 -4.39 -24.53 -15.38
C LYS A 70 -3.10 -23.82 -15.78
N TYR A 71 -3.24 -22.61 -16.28
CA TYR A 71 -2.20 -21.78 -16.89
C TYR A 71 -2.19 -20.39 -16.24
N GLU A 72 -1.07 -19.70 -16.38
CA GLU A 72 -1.01 -18.24 -16.15
C GLU A 72 -1.97 -17.51 -17.09
N VAL A 73 -2.46 -16.34 -16.70
CA VAL A 73 -3.31 -15.52 -17.57
C VAL A 73 -2.51 -15.07 -18.79
N THR A 74 -3.03 -15.35 -19.99
CA THR A 74 -2.35 -15.01 -21.24
C THR A 74 -2.47 -13.53 -21.59
N GLN A 75 -1.54 -13.02 -22.40
CA GLN A 75 -1.63 -11.65 -22.94
C GLN A 75 -2.91 -11.44 -23.76
N ALA A 76 -3.34 -12.44 -24.53
CA ALA A 76 -4.57 -12.37 -25.32
C ALA A 76 -5.81 -12.23 -24.43
N ASP A 77 -5.91 -13.03 -23.37
CA ASP A 77 -7.01 -12.96 -22.42
C ASP A 77 -7.01 -11.65 -21.64
N PHE A 78 -5.84 -11.23 -21.16
CA PHE A 78 -5.70 -9.95 -20.48
C PHE A 78 -6.15 -8.79 -21.34
N LYS A 79 -5.71 -8.73 -22.61
CA LYS A 79 -6.13 -7.70 -23.56
C LYS A 79 -7.64 -7.73 -23.79
N ARG A 80 -8.23 -8.92 -23.94
CA ARG A 80 -9.67 -9.10 -24.16
C ARG A 80 -10.51 -8.58 -22.99
N VAL A 81 -10.07 -8.79 -21.75
CA VAL A 81 -10.83 -8.41 -20.55
C VAL A 81 -10.55 -6.97 -20.11
N MET A 82 -9.29 -6.53 -20.17
CA MET A 82 -8.82 -5.25 -19.63
C MET A 82 -8.71 -4.14 -20.68
N GLY A 83 -8.80 -4.47 -21.97
CA GLY A 83 -8.79 -3.50 -23.07
C GLY A 83 -7.43 -2.85 -23.35
N ARG A 84 -6.33 -3.38 -22.80
CA ARG A 84 -4.97 -2.85 -23.02
C ARG A 84 -3.94 -3.98 -23.19
N GLU A 85 -2.86 -3.69 -23.89
CA GLU A 85 -1.78 -4.66 -24.15
C GLU A 85 -0.78 -4.76 -22.98
N ALA A 86 -0.03 -5.87 -22.96
CA ALA A 86 1.09 -6.07 -22.07
C ALA A 86 2.30 -5.23 -22.55
N PRO A 87 3.04 -4.57 -21.65
CA PRO A 87 3.97 -3.51 -22.06
C PRO A 87 5.39 -3.98 -22.46
N MET A 88 5.72 -5.27 -22.38
CA MET A 88 7.12 -5.75 -22.56
C MET A 88 7.30 -6.71 -23.75
N PHE A 89 6.70 -7.91 -23.70
CA PHE A 89 6.80 -8.90 -24.77
C PHE A 89 5.49 -9.00 -25.54
N THR A 90 5.56 -9.43 -26.80
CA THR A 90 4.36 -9.62 -27.65
C THR A 90 4.19 -11.10 -27.99
N GLY A 91 3.07 -11.67 -27.57
CA GLY A 91 2.69 -13.03 -27.92
C GLY A 91 1.39 -13.43 -27.24
N GLY A 92 0.36 -13.75 -28.02
CA GLY A 92 -0.98 -13.99 -27.47
C GLY A 92 -1.05 -15.10 -26.41
N ASN A 93 -0.21 -16.13 -26.55
CA ASN A 93 -0.14 -17.29 -25.64
C ASN A 93 0.96 -17.16 -24.58
N LEU A 94 1.67 -16.04 -24.52
CA LEU A 94 2.62 -15.76 -23.42
C LEU A 94 1.84 -15.36 -22.16
N PRO A 95 2.37 -15.63 -20.96
CA PRO A 95 1.79 -15.08 -19.75
C PRO A 95 1.85 -13.55 -19.78
N VAL A 96 0.82 -12.91 -19.22
CA VAL A 96 0.84 -11.47 -18.99
C VAL A 96 1.74 -11.15 -17.81
N ILE A 97 2.73 -10.29 -18.02
CA ILE A 97 3.65 -9.76 -17.00
C ILE A 97 3.58 -8.23 -16.97
N MET A 98 4.34 -7.58 -16.08
CA MET A 98 4.29 -6.11 -15.89
C MET A 98 2.90 -5.61 -15.52
N VAL A 99 2.18 -6.43 -14.74
CA VAL A 99 0.88 -6.13 -14.15
C VAL A 99 1.03 -5.98 -12.65
N SER A 100 0.35 -4.97 -12.12
CA SER A 100 0.31 -4.77 -10.67
C SER A 100 -0.68 -5.73 -10.02
N TRP A 101 -0.53 -5.98 -8.72
CA TRP A 101 -1.47 -6.79 -7.96
C TRP A 101 -2.91 -6.30 -8.10
N ASN A 102 -3.12 -4.97 -8.14
CA ASN A 102 -4.44 -4.37 -8.32
C ASN A 102 -5.08 -4.77 -9.65
N GLU A 103 -4.28 -4.84 -10.71
CA GLU A 103 -4.77 -5.19 -12.06
C GLU A 103 -5.01 -6.69 -12.20
N ALA A 104 -4.17 -7.52 -11.57
CA ALA A 104 -4.37 -8.95 -11.47
C ALA A 104 -5.69 -9.27 -10.73
N SER A 105 -5.91 -8.59 -9.60
CA SER A 105 -7.13 -8.69 -8.81
C SER A 105 -8.38 -8.22 -9.59
N ASP A 106 -8.31 -7.06 -10.26
CA ASP A 106 -9.41 -6.54 -11.09
C ASP A 106 -9.73 -7.48 -12.28
N TYR A 107 -8.70 -8.00 -12.95
CA TYR A 107 -8.90 -9.00 -14.01
C TYR A 107 -9.67 -10.21 -13.47
N CYS A 108 -9.20 -10.83 -12.38
CA CYS A 108 -9.83 -12.03 -11.85
C CYS A 108 -11.29 -11.74 -11.46
N ALA A 109 -11.57 -10.58 -10.84
CA ALA A 109 -12.93 -10.18 -10.50
C ALA A 109 -13.83 -10.02 -11.73
N ARG A 110 -13.34 -9.41 -12.82
CA ARG A 110 -14.10 -9.21 -14.07
C ARG A 110 -14.47 -10.52 -14.77
N VAL A 111 -13.69 -11.58 -14.56
CA VAL A 111 -13.99 -12.92 -15.09
C VAL A 111 -14.68 -13.83 -14.07
N GLY A 112 -15.23 -13.27 -12.98
CA GLY A 112 -15.98 -14.02 -11.96
C GLY A 112 -15.11 -14.90 -11.07
N LYS A 113 -13.80 -14.63 -10.99
CA LYS A 113 -12.79 -15.35 -10.22
C LYS A 113 -12.18 -14.44 -9.15
N ARG A 114 -11.12 -14.92 -8.49
CA ARG A 114 -10.28 -14.19 -7.52
C ARG A 114 -8.82 -14.59 -7.69
N LEU A 115 -7.89 -13.89 -7.05
CA LEU A 115 -6.54 -14.43 -6.89
C LEU A 115 -6.56 -15.63 -5.91
N PRO A 116 -5.69 -16.63 -6.11
CA PRO A 116 -5.48 -17.70 -5.12
C PRO A 116 -4.90 -17.10 -3.84
N THR A 117 -5.16 -17.73 -2.68
CA THR A 117 -4.36 -17.43 -1.49
C THR A 117 -2.96 -18.00 -1.64
N GLU A 118 -2.02 -17.52 -0.83
CA GLU A 118 -0.64 -18.01 -0.81
C GLU A 118 -0.60 -19.54 -0.58
N MET A 119 -1.42 -20.04 0.33
CA MET A 119 -1.47 -21.48 0.63
C MET A 119 -2.22 -22.28 -0.44
N GLU A 120 -3.25 -21.72 -1.06
CA GLU A 120 -3.91 -22.34 -2.22
C GLU A 120 -2.91 -22.50 -3.37
N TRP A 121 -2.12 -21.46 -3.64
CA TRP A 121 -1.08 -21.49 -4.67
C TRP A 121 0.00 -22.53 -4.35
N GLU A 122 0.52 -22.56 -3.12
CA GLU A 122 1.57 -23.52 -2.75
C GLU A 122 1.08 -24.98 -2.80
N LYS A 123 -0.13 -25.25 -2.30
CA LYS A 123 -0.74 -26.59 -2.40
C LYS A 123 -0.90 -27.00 -3.86
N ALA A 124 -1.37 -26.07 -4.70
CA ALA A 124 -1.53 -26.31 -6.13
C ALA A 124 -0.18 -26.58 -6.80
N ALA A 125 0.87 -25.81 -6.48
CA ALA A 125 2.21 -25.96 -7.04
C ALA A 125 2.85 -27.31 -6.68
N ARG A 126 2.67 -27.75 -5.44
CA ARG A 126 3.17 -29.05 -4.94
C ARG A 126 2.55 -30.27 -5.64
N GLY A 127 1.38 -30.12 -6.27
CA GLY A 127 0.81 -31.17 -7.13
C GLY A 127 0.57 -32.51 -6.41
N GLY A 128 0.30 -32.49 -5.11
CA GLY A 128 0.12 -33.69 -4.28
C GLY A 128 1.41 -34.33 -3.75
N ARG A 129 2.55 -33.63 -3.81
CA ARG A 129 3.86 -34.10 -3.33
C ARG A 129 4.41 -33.21 -2.21
N ASP A 130 5.30 -33.76 -1.39
CA ASP A 130 6.11 -33.00 -0.41
C ASP A 130 7.58 -32.96 -0.89
N THR A 131 7.81 -32.28 -2.02
CA THR A 131 9.11 -32.15 -2.69
C THR A 131 9.51 -30.68 -2.85
N LEU A 132 10.78 -30.39 -3.12
CA LEU A 132 11.27 -29.02 -3.30
C LEU A 132 10.63 -28.31 -4.50
N TYR A 133 10.49 -29.01 -5.62
CA TYR A 133 9.91 -28.54 -6.87
C TYR A 133 8.59 -29.27 -7.17
N PRO A 134 7.72 -28.74 -8.05
CA PRO A 134 6.49 -29.42 -8.46
C PRO A 134 6.67 -30.85 -9.00
N TRP A 135 7.86 -31.17 -9.52
CA TRP A 135 8.21 -32.45 -10.13
C TRP A 135 9.12 -33.34 -9.27
N GLY A 136 9.82 -32.81 -8.26
CA GLY A 136 10.81 -33.58 -7.49
C GLY A 136 11.75 -32.72 -6.64
N ASP A 137 12.87 -33.29 -6.22
CA ASP A 137 13.84 -32.66 -5.30
C ASP A 137 15.11 -32.12 -5.98
N SER A 138 15.12 -32.08 -7.32
CA SER A 138 16.23 -31.55 -8.12
C SER A 138 15.69 -30.77 -9.32
N VAL A 139 16.38 -29.68 -9.67
CA VAL A 139 16.13 -29.01 -10.96
C VAL A 139 16.54 -29.90 -12.12
N GLU A 140 15.72 -29.89 -13.15
CA GLU A 140 15.87 -30.68 -14.37
C GLU A 140 15.58 -29.78 -15.57
N SER A 141 16.38 -29.89 -16.61
CA SER A 141 16.12 -29.24 -17.91
C SER A 141 14.73 -29.63 -18.45
N GLY A 142 14.04 -28.68 -19.07
CA GLY A 142 12.73 -28.92 -19.68
C GLY A 142 11.58 -29.21 -18.70
N LYS A 143 11.73 -28.88 -17.40
CA LYS A 143 10.64 -28.93 -16.41
C LYS A 143 10.04 -27.58 -16.05
N ALA A 144 10.75 -26.50 -16.30
CA ALA A 144 10.36 -25.13 -16.03
C ALA A 144 11.16 -24.18 -16.93
N ASN A 145 10.68 -22.95 -17.09
CA ASN A 145 11.40 -21.86 -17.75
C ASN A 145 12.09 -20.96 -16.70
N PHE A 146 13.41 -20.83 -16.75
CA PHE A 146 14.19 -20.07 -15.77
C PHE A 146 15.51 -19.57 -16.36
N CYS A 147 16.33 -18.88 -15.56
CA CYS A 147 17.57 -18.30 -16.06
C CYS A 147 18.66 -19.37 -16.23
N ASP A 148 18.60 -20.07 -17.35
CA ASP A 148 19.49 -21.15 -17.75
C ASP A 148 20.56 -20.67 -18.76
N ARG A 149 21.22 -21.58 -19.49
CA ARG A 149 22.27 -21.23 -20.47
C ARG A 149 21.84 -20.23 -21.57
N GLN A 150 20.56 -20.10 -21.88
CA GLN A 150 20.05 -19.17 -22.89
C GLN A 150 19.78 -17.77 -22.31
N CYS A 151 19.66 -17.69 -20.99
CA CYS A 151 19.44 -16.44 -20.27
C CYS A 151 20.67 -15.50 -20.38
N PRO A 152 20.46 -14.20 -20.71
CA PRO A 152 21.54 -13.24 -20.89
C PRO A 152 22.13 -12.71 -19.57
N TYR A 153 21.58 -13.08 -18.41
CA TYR A 153 22.06 -12.60 -17.12
C TYR A 153 23.28 -13.38 -16.63
N SER A 154 24.16 -12.70 -15.89
CA SER A 154 25.42 -13.28 -15.40
C SER A 154 25.24 -14.34 -14.30
N HIS A 155 24.03 -14.47 -13.74
CA HIS A 155 23.66 -15.49 -12.75
C HIS A 155 23.02 -16.73 -13.38
N ASN A 156 23.16 -16.92 -14.69
CA ASN A 156 22.58 -18.05 -15.38
C ASN A 156 23.10 -19.41 -14.87
N ALA A 157 22.23 -20.42 -14.94
CA ALA A 157 22.57 -21.80 -14.63
C ALA A 157 22.96 -22.54 -15.92
N GLU A 158 24.20 -22.33 -16.38
CA GLU A 158 24.74 -22.78 -17.68
C GLU A 158 24.60 -24.30 -17.98
N GLN A 159 24.42 -25.12 -16.94
CA GLN A 159 24.25 -26.58 -17.06
C GLN A 159 22.84 -27.02 -17.48
N PHE A 160 21.87 -26.11 -17.50
CA PHE A 160 20.49 -26.40 -17.91
C PHE A 160 20.13 -25.73 -19.24
N ASP A 161 19.11 -26.28 -19.89
CA ASP A 161 18.55 -25.79 -21.15
C ASP A 161 17.05 -26.14 -21.20
N ASP A 162 16.19 -25.13 -21.22
CA ASP A 162 14.74 -25.23 -21.28
C ASP A 162 14.18 -24.86 -22.66
N GLY A 163 15.02 -24.33 -23.55
CA GLY A 163 14.66 -23.92 -24.90
C GLY A 163 14.21 -22.47 -25.06
N PHE A 164 14.18 -21.65 -24.00
CA PHE A 164 13.67 -20.29 -24.00
C PHE A 164 14.61 -19.31 -23.29
N ALA A 165 15.00 -18.22 -23.97
CA ALA A 165 15.81 -17.16 -23.34
C ALA A 165 15.00 -16.19 -22.44
N GLU A 166 13.68 -16.15 -22.64
CA GLU A 166 12.73 -15.25 -21.96
C GLU A 166 11.42 -16.02 -21.67
N LEU A 167 10.25 -15.39 -21.77
CA LEU A 167 8.97 -16.08 -21.58
C LEU A 167 8.75 -17.22 -22.58
N ALA A 168 8.20 -18.32 -22.07
CA ALA A 168 7.66 -19.41 -22.85
C ALA A 168 6.13 -19.26 -22.96
N PRO A 169 5.50 -19.79 -24.03
CA PRO A 169 4.05 -19.92 -24.07
C PRO A 169 3.54 -20.69 -22.85
N VAL A 170 2.39 -20.29 -22.30
CA VAL A 170 1.78 -21.03 -21.19
C VAL A 170 1.51 -22.48 -21.60
N GLY A 171 1.74 -23.42 -20.69
CA GLY A 171 1.61 -24.85 -20.92
C GLY A 171 2.82 -25.51 -21.61
N SER A 172 3.96 -24.82 -21.72
CA SER A 172 5.13 -25.37 -22.42
C SER A 172 5.82 -26.50 -21.67
N PHE A 173 5.72 -26.53 -20.34
CA PHE A 173 6.37 -27.53 -19.50
C PHE A 173 5.40 -28.58 -18.96
N PRO A 174 5.86 -29.76 -18.52
CA PRO A 174 4.98 -30.81 -18.03
C PRO A 174 4.13 -30.35 -16.84
N ALA A 175 2.85 -30.71 -16.85
CA ALA A 175 1.97 -30.45 -15.73
C ALA A 175 2.38 -31.21 -14.46
N ASN A 176 2.13 -30.62 -13.29
CA ASN A 176 2.35 -31.29 -12.01
C ASN A 176 1.27 -32.36 -11.73
N GLY A 177 1.32 -32.98 -10.54
CA GLY A 177 0.38 -34.07 -10.18
C GLY A 177 -1.10 -33.67 -10.09
N TYR A 178 -1.42 -32.37 -10.10
CA TYR A 178 -2.80 -31.88 -10.20
C TYR A 178 -3.18 -31.42 -11.62
N GLY A 179 -2.26 -31.46 -12.59
CA GLY A 179 -2.55 -31.02 -13.96
C GLY A 179 -2.40 -29.51 -14.17
N LEU A 180 -1.64 -28.82 -13.31
CA LEU A 180 -1.28 -27.41 -13.49
C LEU A 180 0.08 -27.29 -14.17
N PHE A 181 0.18 -26.31 -15.04
CA PHE A 181 1.38 -26.00 -15.81
C PHE A 181 2.08 -24.79 -15.24
N ASP A 182 3.40 -24.72 -15.44
CA ASP A 182 4.24 -23.55 -15.17
C ASP A 182 4.10 -23.01 -13.74
N MET A 183 3.86 -23.90 -12.77
CA MET A 183 3.81 -23.53 -11.34
C MET A 183 5.19 -23.17 -10.77
N ALA A 184 6.25 -23.32 -11.56
CA ALA A 184 7.61 -22.92 -11.24
C ALA A 184 8.24 -22.36 -12.50
N GLY A 185 8.79 -21.15 -12.41
CA GLY A 185 9.38 -20.45 -13.55
C GLY A 185 8.34 -19.77 -14.45
N ASN A 186 8.75 -19.41 -15.65
CA ASN A 186 7.99 -18.62 -16.63
C ASN A 186 7.64 -17.23 -16.12
N ALA A 187 6.52 -17.04 -15.42
CA ALA A 187 6.21 -15.82 -14.68
C ALA A 187 5.97 -16.13 -13.19
N SER A 188 6.57 -15.31 -12.33
CA SER A 188 6.15 -15.25 -10.94
C SER A 188 4.70 -14.78 -10.82
N GLU A 189 3.97 -15.24 -9.83
CA GLU A 189 2.51 -15.05 -9.79
C GLU A 189 2.04 -14.34 -8.52
N TRP A 190 1.29 -13.25 -8.70
CA TRP A 190 0.59 -12.58 -7.61
C TRP A 190 -0.42 -13.52 -6.91
N VAL A 191 -0.44 -13.50 -5.58
CA VAL A 191 -1.46 -14.15 -4.74
C VAL A 191 -2.22 -13.11 -3.91
N ALA A 192 -3.33 -13.50 -3.30
CA ALA A 192 -4.22 -12.58 -2.57
C ALA A 192 -3.57 -11.95 -1.32
N ASP A 193 -2.65 -12.67 -0.69
CA ASP A 193 -2.15 -12.43 0.66
C ASP A 193 -1.24 -11.20 0.75
N TRP A 194 -1.33 -10.51 1.89
CA TRP A 194 -0.33 -9.51 2.28
C TRP A 194 0.94 -10.19 2.77
N TYR A 195 2.10 -9.58 2.53
CA TYR A 195 3.36 -10.12 2.99
C TYR A 195 3.64 -9.70 4.43
N ARG A 196 3.99 -10.69 5.25
CA ARG A 196 4.68 -10.50 6.53
C ARG A 196 5.70 -11.62 6.67
N GLU A 197 6.90 -11.23 7.06
CA GLU A 197 8.08 -12.12 7.07
C GLU A 197 7.91 -13.32 8.00
N ASP A 198 7.32 -13.13 9.17
CA ASP A 198 7.15 -14.15 10.22
C ASP A 198 5.76 -14.79 10.24
N TYR A 199 4.93 -14.58 9.21
CA TYR A 199 3.53 -15.02 9.20
C TYR A 199 3.36 -16.52 9.44
N TYR A 200 4.25 -17.37 8.93
CA TYR A 200 4.10 -18.82 9.06
C TYR A 200 4.16 -19.31 10.51
N LYS A 201 4.70 -18.52 11.44
CA LYS A 201 4.69 -18.85 12.89
C LYS A 201 3.31 -18.67 13.53
N GLU A 202 2.47 -17.84 12.93
CA GLU A 202 1.13 -17.48 13.42
C GLU A 202 0.02 -17.90 12.45
N SER A 203 0.39 -18.59 11.36
CA SER A 203 -0.54 -19.00 10.32
C SER A 203 -1.59 -19.95 10.91
N PRO A 204 -2.90 -19.64 10.78
CA PRO A 204 -3.93 -20.56 11.20
C PRO A 204 -3.91 -21.81 10.32
N ARG A 205 -4.26 -22.96 10.91
CA ARG A 205 -4.27 -24.24 10.20
C ARG A 205 -5.28 -24.26 9.06
N ASP A 206 -6.49 -23.78 9.29
CA ASP A 206 -7.60 -23.97 8.38
C ASP A 206 -7.83 -22.74 7.50
N ASN A 207 -7.74 -22.92 6.17
CA ASN A 207 -7.98 -21.89 5.15
C ASN A 207 -7.30 -20.52 5.41
N PRO A 208 -5.99 -20.46 5.72
CA PRO A 208 -5.28 -19.21 5.98
C PRO A 208 -5.41 -18.23 4.81
N LYS A 209 -5.60 -16.95 5.14
CA LYS A 209 -5.80 -15.83 4.20
C LYS A 209 -4.68 -14.78 4.28
N GLY A 210 -3.58 -15.14 4.93
CA GLY A 210 -2.46 -14.22 5.14
C GLY A 210 -2.67 -13.32 6.37
N PRO A 211 -1.68 -12.47 6.67
CA PRO A 211 -1.79 -11.44 7.69
C PRO A 211 -2.81 -10.36 7.27
N GLY A 212 -3.16 -9.50 8.22
CA GLY A 212 -3.89 -8.27 7.92
C GLY A 212 -3.14 -7.36 6.94
N PRO A 213 -3.77 -6.27 6.45
CA PRO A 213 -3.16 -5.36 5.49
C PRO A 213 -1.74 -4.90 5.88
N ALA A 214 -0.82 -4.98 4.93
CA ALA A 214 0.59 -4.61 5.07
C ALA A 214 1.03 -3.69 3.91
N MET A 215 2.33 -3.46 3.78
CA MET A 215 2.88 -2.66 2.67
C MET A 215 2.88 -3.42 1.35
N ASP A 216 3.25 -4.70 1.40
CA ASP A 216 3.58 -5.49 0.23
C ASP A 216 2.66 -6.69 0.05
N LYS A 217 2.48 -7.12 -1.19
CA LYS A 217 1.74 -8.33 -1.57
C LYS A 217 2.70 -9.46 -1.90
N VAL A 218 2.27 -10.68 -1.64
CA VAL A 218 3.07 -11.87 -1.95
C VAL A 218 2.97 -12.20 -3.44
N TYR A 219 4.09 -12.64 -4.02
CA TYR A 219 4.11 -13.39 -5.27
C TYR A 219 4.96 -14.66 -5.12
N ARG A 220 4.75 -15.64 -6.00
CA ARG A 220 5.24 -17.02 -5.86
C ARG A 220 5.79 -17.58 -7.19
N GLY A 221 6.60 -18.63 -7.13
CA GLY A 221 6.94 -19.50 -8.28
C GLY A 221 8.25 -19.21 -9.02
N GLY A 222 8.78 -17.99 -8.95
CA GLY A 222 9.94 -17.60 -9.75
C GLY A 222 9.57 -17.40 -11.23
N GLY A 223 10.33 -16.57 -11.95
CA GLY A 223 10.11 -16.29 -13.37
C GLY A 223 11.27 -16.76 -14.25
N TYR A 224 11.17 -16.51 -15.56
CA TYR A 224 12.20 -16.83 -16.56
C TYR A 224 13.59 -16.23 -16.24
N GLY A 225 13.64 -15.12 -15.49
CA GLY A 225 14.89 -14.50 -15.04
C GLY A 225 15.45 -15.06 -13.72
N SER A 226 14.76 -16.01 -13.10
CA SER A 226 15.08 -16.52 -11.76
C SER A 226 16.08 -17.67 -11.79
N THR A 227 16.80 -17.85 -10.68
CA THR A 227 17.69 -18.99 -10.45
C THR A 227 16.93 -20.22 -9.96
N PRO A 228 17.53 -21.43 -10.09
CA PRO A 228 16.93 -22.70 -9.65
C PRO A 228 16.36 -22.74 -8.23
N ASP A 229 16.91 -22.00 -7.27
CA ASP A 229 16.42 -21.95 -5.88
C ASP A 229 15.11 -21.16 -5.73
N SER A 230 14.80 -20.25 -6.65
CA SER A 230 13.54 -19.50 -6.64
C SER A 230 12.38 -20.28 -7.28
N LEU A 231 12.66 -21.41 -7.93
CA LEU A 231 11.65 -22.29 -8.55
C LEU A 231 10.99 -23.26 -7.55
N ARG A 232 11.45 -23.27 -6.30
CA ARG A 232 10.92 -24.16 -5.26
C ARG A 232 9.46 -23.81 -4.97
N SER A 233 8.61 -24.80 -4.71
CA SER A 233 7.18 -24.57 -4.42
C SER A 233 6.96 -23.67 -3.20
N ALA A 234 7.88 -23.69 -2.23
CA ALA A 234 7.85 -22.87 -1.02
C ALA A 234 8.42 -21.45 -1.21
N TYR A 235 9.07 -21.15 -2.35
CA TYR A 235 9.64 -19.82 -2.60
C TYR A 235 8.54 -18.76 -2.59
N ARG A 236 8.82 -17.67 -1.87
CA ARG A 236 7.93 -16.52 -1.75
C ARG A 236 8.73 -15.24 -1.74
N ASN A 237 8.17 -14.21 -2.35
CA ASN A 237 8.74 -12.88 -2.31
C ASN A 237 7.62 -11.85 -2.36
N ASN A 238 7.95 -10.56 -2.31
CA ASN A 238 6.96 -9.51 -2.12
C ASN A 238 7.32 -8.21 -2.84
N GLN A 239 6.30 -7.43 -3.15
CA GLN A 239 6.42 -6.08 -3.68
C GLN A 239 5.16 -5.26 -3.36
N PRO A 240 5.23 -3.91 -3.42
CA PRO A 240 4.05 -3.08 -3.26
C PRO A 240 2.96 -3.42 -4.28
N PRO A 241 1.66 -3.34 -3.92
CA PRO A 241 0.55 -3.75 -4.79
C PRO A 241 0.41 -2.94 -6.09
N LYS A 242 1.11 -1.80 -6.21
CA LYS A 242 1.16 -0.95 -7.41
C LYS A 242 2.36 -1.25 -8.31
N GLN A 243 3.34 -2.02 -7.82
CA GLN A 243 4.56 -2.33 -8.55
C GLN A 243 4.24 -3.20 -9.76
N ARG A 244 4.91 -2.92 -10.89
CA ARG A 244 4.93 -3.77 -12.08
C ARG A 244 6.35 -4.30 -12.24
N MET A 245 6.49 -5.61 -12.36
CA MET A 245 7.79 -6.27 -12.52
C MET A 245 7.85 -6.99 -13.86
N SER A 246 9.05 -7.06 -14.42
CA SER A 246 9.34 -7.64 -15.74
C SER A 246 9.14 -9.15 -15.80
N ASP A 247 8.88 -9.80 -14.69
CA ASP A 247 8.73 -11.26 -14.58
C ASP A 247 7.53 -11.67 -13.71
N VAL A 248 6.66 -10.72 -13.30
CA VAL A 248 5.49 -11.02 -12.47
C VAL A 248 4.18 -10.84 -13.24
N GLY A 249 3.46 -11.95 -13.32
CA GLY A 249 2.10 -12.13 -13.81
C GLY A 249 1.17 -12.65 -12.72
N PHE A 250 0.19 -13.48 -13.10
CA PHE A 250 -0.77 -14.09 -12.19
C PHE A 250 -1.61 -15.19 -12.86
N ARG A 251 -2.27 -16.00 -12.04
CA ARG A 251 -3.39 -16.87 -12.42
C ARG A 251 -4.57 -16.68 -11.46
N CYS A 252 -5.77 -17.08 -11.85
CA CYS A 252 -6.95 -16.92 -11.00
C CYS A 252 -7.37 -18.24 -10.32
N ALA A 253 -8.17 -18.11 -9.27
CA ALA A 253 -8.81 -19.17 -8.51
C ALA A 253 -10.31 -18.89 -8.32
N GLY A 254 -11.08 -19.92 -7.95
CA GLY A 254 -12.52 -19.86 -7.76
C GLY A 254 -12.98 -20.86 -6.71
N ASN A 255 -14.17 -20.64 -6.14
CA ASN A 255 -14.72 -21.54 -5.13
C ASN A 255 -15.53 -22.68 -5.80
N PRO A 256 -15.59 -23.89 -5.23
CA PRO A 256 -16.47 -24.95 -5.74
C PRO A 256 -17.93 -24.52 -5.60
N GLY A 257 -18.71 -24.63 -6.69
CA GLY A 257 -20.15 -24.32 -6.68
C GLY A 257 -20.56 -22.93 -7.17
N SER A 258 -19.62 -22.09 -7.63
CA SER A 258 -19.97 -20.90 -8.41
C SER A 258 -20.41 -21.30 -9.82
N THR A 259 -21.62 -21.83 -9.99
CA THR A 259 -22.22 -21.92 -11.33
C THR A 259 -22.54 -20.51 -11.80
N ALA A 260 -21.99 -20.13 -12.95
CA ALA A 260 -22.34 -18.93 -13.68
C ALA A 260 -23.86 -18.79 -13.77
N LYS A 261 -24.46 -17.85 -13.03
CA LYS A 261 -25.71 -17.27 -13.52
C LYS A 261 -25.31 -16.44 -14.72
N THR A 262 -25.74 -16.83 -15.91
CA THR A 262 -25.93 -15.92 -17.03
C THR A 262 -26.82 -14.77 -16.54
N ALA A 263 -26.19 -13.70 -16.07
CA ALA A 263 -26.86 -12.44 -15.84
C ALA A 263 -26.82 -11.67 -17.15
N SER A 264 -27.85 -11.86 -17.97
CA SER A 264 -28.41 -10.70 -18.64
C SER A 264 -28.74 -9.71 -17.53
N ALA A 265 -27.94 -8.67 -17.37
CA ALA A 265 -28.18 -7.66 -16.35
C ALA A 265 -29.47 -6.88 -16.70
N PRO A 266 -30.53 -6.91 -15.88
CA PRO A 266 -31.30 -5.70 -15.70
C PRO A 266 -30.44 -4.76 -14.85
N ALA A 267 -30.31 -3.51 -15.28
CA ALA A 267 -29.62 -2.48 -14.53
C ALA A 267 -30.22 -2.37 -13.12
N GLN A 268 -29.52 -2.93 -12.13
CA GLN A 268 -29.71 -2.54 -10.74
C GLN A 268 -28.80 -1.34 -10.46
N PRO A 269 -29.27 -0.34 -9.70
CA PRO A 269 -28.46 0.82 -9.39
C PRO A 269 -27.22 0.39 -8.60
N LEU A 270 -26.05 0.80 -9.08
CA LEU A 270 -24.78 0.61 -8.39
C LEU A 270 -24.88 1.23 -6.99
N VAL A 271 -24.97 0.39 -5.98
CA VAL A 271 -24.58 0.75 -4.63
C VAL A 271 -23.33 -0.06 -4.32
N SER A 272 -22.22 0.64 -4.09
CA SER A 272 -20.90 0.02 -3.93
C SER A 272 -20.85 -0.89 -2.69
N PRO A 273 -19.96 -1.90 -2.65
CA PRO A 273 -19.69 -2.70 -1.44
C PRO A 273 -19.30 -1.86 -0.21
N LEU A 274 -18.87 -0.61 -0.42
CA LEU A 274 -18.58 0.35 0.64
C LEU A 274 -19.83 0.71 1.47
N THR A 275 -21.03 0.58 0.89
CA THR A 275 -22.26 1.11 1.47
C THR A 275 -22.86 0.17 2.52
N GLU A 276 -22.75 -1.16 2.38
CA GLU A 276 -23.24 -2.09 3.42
C GLU A 276 -22.40 -2.01 4.71
N ASP A 277 -21.07 -1.89 4.60
CA ASP A 277 -20.16 -1.76 5.76
C ASP A 277 -20.36 -0.42 6.52
N ILE A 278 -20.71 0.64 5.80
CA ILE A 278 -20.98 1.97 6.37
C ILE A 278 -22.35 2.00 7.06
N LEU A 279 -23.37 1.34 6.51
CA LEU A 279 -24.73 1.31 7.07
C LEU A 279 -24.79 0.59 8.44
N ALA A 280 -23.90 -0.36 8.70
CA ALA A 280 -23.78 -1.07 9.98
C ALA A 280 -22.90 -0.35 11.04
N PHE A 281 -22.11 0.64 10.64
CA PHE A 281 -21.05 1.24 11.45
C PHE A 281 -21.59 2.08 12.62
N GLY A 282 -22.55 2.99 12.38
CA GLY A 282 -23.02 3.94 13.42
C GLY A 282 -23.97 3.34 14.47
N GLN A 283 -24.54 2.15 14.24
CA GLN A 283 -25.50 1.48 15.14
C GLN A 283 -24.98 0.15 15.70
N GLY A 284 -23.76 -0.25 15.34
CA GLY A 284 -23.14 -1.47 15.85
C GLY A 284 -22.95 -1.43 17.36
N LYS A 285 -23.33 -2.50 18.06
CA LYS A 285 -23.17 -2.63 19.53
C LYS A 285 -21.74 -2.35 20.00
N GLU A 286 -20.75 -2.74 19.20
CA GLU A 286 -19.32 -2.52 19.48
C GLU A 286 -18.91 -1.04 19.32
N PHE A 287 -19.48 -0.32 18.33
CA PHE A 287 -19.24 1.11 18.14
C PHE A 287 -19.82 1.92 19.31
N GLN A 288 -21.05 1.63 19.74
CA GLN A 288 -21.68 2.30 20.88
C GLN A 288 -20.90 2.06 22.19
N GLN A 289 -20.46 0.82 22.40
CA GLN A 289 -19.65 0.46 23.56
C GLN A 289 -18.27 1.15 23.54
N ALA A 290 -17.61 1.19 22.37
CA ALA A 290 -16.34 1.91 22.20
C ALA A 290 -16.51 3.41 22.46
N SER A 291 -17.53 4.03 21.87
CA SER A 291 -17.83 5.46 22.03
C SER A 291 -18.09 5.82 23.49
N GLN A 292 -18.83 4.98 24.23
CA GLN A 292 -19.09 5.19 25.65
C GLN A 292 -17.80 5.12 26.49
N LEU A 293 -16.94 4.13 26.23
CA LEU A 293 -15.66 3.99 26.93
C LEU A 293 -14.70 5.14 26.61
N ILE A 294 -14.64 5.57 25.34
CA ILE A 294 -13.83 6.72 24.92
C ILE A 294 -14.28 7.98 25.67
N SER A 295 -15.58 8.27 25.70
CA SER A 295 -16.14 9.43 26.42
C SER A 295 -15.82 9.37 27.91
N GLN A 296 -16.01 8.21 28.57
CA GLN A 296 -15.70 8.06 29.98
C GLN A 296 -14.23 8.33 30.30
N VAL A 297 -13.32 7.91 29.42
CA VAL A 297 -11.88 8.18 29.60
C VAL A 297 -11.61 9.67 29.38
N THR A 298 -12.15 10.28 28.32
CA THR A 298 -11.98 11.71 28.02
C THR A 298 -12.50 12.61 29.14
N ASP A 299 -13.73 12.38 29.63
CA ASP A 299 -14.34 13.19 30.70
C ASP A 299 -13.51 13.14 31.98
N LYS A 300 -12.95 11.96 32.30
CA LYS A 300 -12.14 11.78 33.50
C LYS A 300 -10.76 12.40 33.37
N LEU A 301 -10.15 12.35 32.18
CA LEU A 301 -8.90 13.06 31.92
C LEU A 301 -9.08 14.57 32.08
N GLN A 302 -10.20 15.11 31.58
CA GLN A 302 -10.53 16.53 31.74
C GLN A 302 -10.81 16.92 33.21
N GLU A 303 -11.44 16.03 34.00
CA GLU A 303 -11.62 16.25 35.45
C GLU A 303 -10.27 16.30 36.20
N ILE A 304 -9.31 15.47 35.81
CA ILE A 304 -7.96 15.44 36.38
C ILE A 304 -7.19 16.71 36.01
N GLU A 305 -7.25 17.13 34.75
CA GLU A 305 -6.58 18.35 34.25
C GLU A 305 -7.12 19.63 34.92
N ASN A 306 -8.44 19.72 35.12
CA ASN A 306 -9.09 20.92 35.64
C ASN A 306 -9.00 21.09 37.18
N ARG A 307 -8.49 20.10 37.93
CA ARG A 307 -8.44 20.13 39.40
C ARG A 307 -7.10 20.51 40.01
N ASP A 308 -6.03 20.64 39.23
CA ASP A 308 -4.68 20.85 39.78
C ASP A 308 -4.07 22.20 39.34
N PRO A 309 -4.27 23.29 40.11
CA PRO A 309 -3.76 24.61 39.77
C PRO A 309 -2.28 24.84 40.17
N ASP A 310 -1.55 23.87 40.74
CA ASP A 310 -0.15 24.05 41.18
C ASP A 310 0.73 22.82 40.85
N PRO A 311 1.38 22.78 39.66
CA PRO A 311 2.28 21.71 39.21
C PRO A 311 3.52 21.46 40.09
N GLN A 312 3.78 22.30 41.10
CA GLN A 312 4.98 22.25 41.93
C GLN A 312 4.74 21.78 43.38
N LYS A 313 3.51 21.45 43.81
CA LYS A 313 3.25 21.06 45.22
C LYS A 313 2.97 19.57 45.48
N THR A 314 4.01 18.93 46.02
CA THR A 314 4.07 17.67 46.80
C THR A 314 3.32 16.44 46.24
N LEU A 315 4.08 15.74 45.39
CA LEU A 315 4.03 14.34 44.92
C LEU A 315 3.14 13.35 45.72
N ASP A 316 3.20 13.35 47.05
CA ASP A 316 2.59 12.29 47.88
C ASP A 316 1.11 12.51 48.25
N LYS A 317 0.60 13.76 48.25
CA LYS A 317 -0.79 14.04 48.69
C LYS A 317 -1.76 14.30 47.54
N THR A 318 -1.29 14.82 46.41
CA THR A 318 -2.16 15.29 45.32
C THR A 318 -2.24 14.27 44.18
N TRP A 319 -1.11 13.70 43.74
CA TRP A 319 -1.04 12.90 42.51
C TRP A 319 -1.22 11.39 42.67
N LYS A 320 -0.91 10.84 43.85
CA LYS A 320 -1.03 9.40 44.12
C LYS A 320 -2.46 8.83 43.93
N PRO A 321 -3.54 9.55 44.35
CA PRO A 321 -4.90 9.12 44.05
C PRO A 321 -5.21 9.12 42.54
N HIS A 322 -4.72 10.14 41.81
CA HIS A 322 -4.90 10.22 40.36
C HIS A 322 -4.17 9.10 39.63
N LEU A 323 -2.95 8.75 40.05
CA LEU A 323 -2.21 7.62 39.46
C LEU A 323 -2.93 6.28 39.66
N ASN A 324 -3.52 6.07 40.84
CA ASN A 324 -4.33 4.87 41.10
C ASN A 324 -5.59 4.85 40.24
N GLU A 325 -6.29 5.98 40.08
CA GLU A 325 -7.45 6.09 39.19
C GLU A 325 -7.06 5.83 37.72
N ILE A 326 -5.94 6.40 37.28
CA ILE A 326 -5.38 6.22 35.93
C ILE A 326 -5.05 4.74 35.68
N LYS A 327 -4.37 4.07 36.61
CA LYS A 327 -3.92 2.70 36.45
C LYS A 327 -5.04 1.68 36.59
N GLU A 328 -5.86 1.79 37.63
CA GLU A 328 -6.83 0.75 38.01
C GLU A 328 -8.20 0.94 37.31
N ASN A 329 -8.51 2.14 36.79
CA ASN A 329 -9.80 2.44 36.17
C ASN A 329 -9.68 2.92 34.71
N LEU A 330 -8.82 3.89 34.41
CA LEU A 330 -8.74 4.47 33.05
C LEU A 330 -8.00 3.58 32.06
N TYR A 331 -6.88 2.98 32.47
CA TYR A 331 -6.08 2.14 31.58
C TYR A 331 -6.83 0.91 31.03
N PRO A 332 -7.56 0.13 31.86
CA PRO A 332 -8.32 -1.01 31.35
C PRO A 332 -9.44 -0.58 30.39
N LYS A 333 -10.09 0.57 30.66
CA LYS A 333 -11.12 1.14 29.77
C LYS A 333 -10.53 1.61 28.45
N ALA A 334 -9.34 2.21 28.46
CA ALA A 334 -8.64 2.64 27.26
C ALA A 334 -8.21 1.44 26.39
N GLN A 335 -7.71 0.36 27.00
CA GLN A 335 -7.37 -0.88 26.32
C GLN A 335 -8.61 -1.56 25.71
N GLU A 336 -9.73 -1.60 26.43
CA GLU A 336 -10.98 -2.16 25.92
C GLU A 336 -11.58 -1.32 24.78
N ALA A 337 -11.55 0.01 24.90
CA ALA A 337 -11.95 0.90 23.81
C ALA A 337 -11.11 0.65 22.54
N ARG A 338 -9.78 0.56 22.69
CA ARG A 338 -8.88 0.23 21.57
C ARG A 338 -9.19 -1.14 20.96
N ARG A 339 -9.46 -2.15 21.79
CA ARG A 339 -9.83 -3.49 21.33
C ARG A 339 -11.11 -3.45 20.49
N LEU A 340 -12.14 -2.75 20.96
CA LEU A 340 -13.40 -2.58 20.24
C LEU A 340 -13.22 -1.81 18.93
N VAL A 341 -12.48 -0.70 18.93
CA VAL A 341 -12.18 0.08 17.70
C VAL A 341 -11.43 -0.74 16.65
N ASN A 342 -10.54 -1.65 17.07
CA ASN A 342 -9.84 -2.56 16.18
C ASN A 342 -10.75 -3.68 15.63
N GLY A 343 -11.78 -4.08 16.37
CA GLY A 343 -12.77 -5.07 15.95
C GLY A 343 -13.74 -4.57 14.87
N ILE A 344 -13.93 -3.26 14.74
CA ILE A 344 -14.83 -2.68 13.74
C ILE A 344 -14.32 -2.96 12.33
N ALA A 345 -15.11 -3.58 11.47
CA ALA A 345 -14.68 -4.08 10.15
C ALA A 345 -14.43 -3.00 9.06
N LEU A 346 -14.71 -1.71 9.35
CA LEU A 346 -14.66 -0.62 8.37
C LEU A 346 -13.23 -0.34 7.87
N LYS A 347 -13.03 -0.30 6.54
CA LYS A 347 -11.69 -0.30 5.88
C LYS A 347 -11.23 1.07 5.35
N THR A 348 -11.87 2.16 5.75
CA THR A 348 -11.54 3.53 5.28
C THR A 348 -10.16 3.97 5.75
N SER A 349 -9.54 4.90 5.01
CA SER A 349 -8.29 5.56 5.41
C SER A 349 -8.43 6.28 6.75
N GLU A 350 -9.60 6.88 6.96
CA GLU A 350 -9.99 7.62 8.16
C GLU A 350 -10.07 6.66 9.36
N MET A 351 -10.70 5.50 9.22
CA MET A 351 -10.71 4.48 10.29
C MET A 351 -9.33 3.89 10.58
N ARG A 352 -8.46 3.78 9.55
CA ARG A 352 -7.06 3.39 9.77
C ARG A 352 -6.29 4.44 10.56
N ALA A 353 -6.52 5.73 10.28
CA ALA A 353 -5.94 6.82 11.06
C ALA A 353 -6.44 6.79 12.51
N VAL A 354 -7.74 6.59 12.73
CA VAL A 354 -8.32 6.46 14.08
C VAL A 354 -7.71 5.28 14.86
N ARG A 355 -7.60 4.10 14.24
CA ARG A 355 -6.95 2.91 14.87
C ARG A 355 -5.51 3.20 15.26
N LYS A 356 -4.76 3.86 14.38
CA LYS A 356 -3.37 4.26 14.67
C LYS A 356 -3.31 5.25 15.82
N SER A 357 -4.17 6.27 15.83
CA SER A 357 -4.21 7.28 16.90
C SER A 357 -4.50 6.66 18.27
N PHE A 358 -5.45 5.71 18.36
CA PHE A 358 -5.69 4.99 19.62
C PHE A 358 -4.52 4.08 20.01
N ALA A 359 -3.85 3.43 19.05
CA ALA A 359 -2.65 2.64 19.32
C ALA A 359 -1.51 3.51 19.89
N ASP A 360 -1.23 4.64 19.24
CA ASP A 360 -0.19 5.58 19.66
C ASP A 360 -0.51 6.17 21.05
N ALA A 361 -1.76 6.54 21.31
CA ALA A 361 -2.19 7.04 22.62
C ALA A 361 -2.02 5.97 23.71
N THR A 362 -2.44 4.73 23.49
CA THR A 362 -2.26 3.66 24.49
C THR A 362 -0.79 3.31 24.76
N ALA A 363 0.08 3.39 23.74
CA ALA A 363 1.52 3.18 23.93
C ALA A 363 2.16 4.31 24.75
N LEU A 364 1.70 5.55 24.56
CA LEU A 364 2.14 6.68 25.37
C LEU A 364 1.70 6.52 26.84
N PHE A 365 0.52 5.94 27.07
CA PHE A 365 -0.01 5.65 28.40
C PHE A 365 0.87 4.67 29.20
N GLU A 366 1.36 3.61 28.55
CA GLU A 366 2.29 2.66 29.17
C GLU A 366 3.59 3.35 29.62
N SER A 367 4.10 4.28 28.82
CA SER A 367 5.26 5.09 29.18
C SER A 367 4.99 6.00 30.38
N ILE A 368 3.80 6.61 30.46
CA ILE A 368 3.42 7.50 31.57
C ILE A 368 3.37 6.74 32.91
N ILE A 369 2.78 5.54 32.93
CA ILE A 369 2.71 4.72 34.15
C ILE A 369 4.12 4.44 34.68
N LEU A 370 5.02 4.02 33.80
CA LEU A 370 6.40 3.66 34.17
C LEU A 370 7.17 4.89 34.66
N ASP A 371 7.16 5.98 33.89
CA ASP A 371 7.88 7.21 34.22
C ASP A 371 7.36 7.83 35.55
N THR A 372 6.06 7.79 35.80
CA THR A 372 5.46 8.32 37.04
C THR A 372 5.80 7.48 38.26
N LEU A 373 5.75 6.14 38.16
CA LEU A 373 6.14 5.25 39.26
C LEU A 373 7.63 5.41 39.63
N LEU A 374 8.49 5.54 38.62
CA LEU A 374 9.90 5.83 38.79
C LEU A 374 10.12 7.21 39.44
N ALA A 375 9.41 8.25 39.01
CA ALA A 375 9.48 9.59 39.59
C ALA A 375 9.06 9.62 41.07
N ILE A 376 7.97 8.92 41.43
CA ILE A 376 7.49 8.81 42.81
C ILE A 376 8.50 8.08 43.70
N SER A 377 9.03 6.94 43.24
CA SER A 377 9.99 6.15 44.02
C SER A 377 11.34 6.83 44.23
N SER A 378 11.75 7.69 43.30
CA SER A 378 13.04 8.39 43.31
C SER A 378 12.97 9.81 43.89
N GLY A 379 11.77 10.37 44.07
CA GLY A 379 11.59 11.77 44.47
C GLY A 379 12.12 12.78 43.44
N ASN A 380 12.30 12.37 42.18
CA ASN A 380 12.90 13.19 41.13
C ASN A 380 11.85 14.10 40.45
N ALA A 381 11.93 15.40 40.72
CA ALA A 381 11.02 16.41 40.19
C ALA A 381 11.08 16.56 38.66
N GLU A 382 12.24 16.34 38.03
CA GLU A 382 12.40 16.45 36.57
C GLU A 382 11.72 15.28 35.84
N MET A 383 11.84 14.07 36.40
CA MET A 383 11.10 12.91 35.89
C MET A 383 9.59 13.09 36.06
N PHE A 384 9.17 13.74 37.14
CA PHE A 384 7.76 14.05 37.36
C PHE A 384 7.23 15.07 36.33
N GLN A 385 7.98 16.14 36.03
CA GLN A 385 7.61 17.08 34.96
C GLN A 385 7.53 16.41 33.59
N LYS A 386 8.43 15.47 33.30
CA LYS A 386 8.39 14.67 32.07
C LYS A 386 7.16 13.77 32.00
N ALA A 387 6.80 13.13 33.12
CA ALA A 387 5.59 12.32 33.22
C ALA A 387 4.31 13.15 33.03
N GLN A 388 4.27 14.35 33.59
CA GLN A 388 3.18 15.31 33.40
C GLN A 388 3.04 15.74 31.93
N ALA A 389 4.15 16.12 31.27
CA ALA A 389 4.13 16.50 29.85
C ALA A 389 3.69 15.34 28.94
N ASN A 390 4.08 14.11 29.27
CA ASN A 390 3.61 12.92 28.57
C ASN A 390 2.11 12.69 28.78
N PHE A 391 1.59 12.92 30.00
CA PHE A 391 0.16 12.83 30.32
C PHE A 391 -0.69 13.83 29.52
N GLU A 392 -0.27 15.10 29.45
CA GLU A 392 -0.93 16.13 28.63
C GLU A 392 -0.96 15.73 27.15
N LYS A 393 0.16 15.20 26.64
CA LYS A 393 0.25 14.69 25.27
C LYS A 393 -0.67 13.49 25.03
N PHE A 394 -0.79 12.59 26.01
CA PHE A 394 -1.74 11.47 25.95
C PHE A 394 -3.18 11.96 25.92
N ALA A 395 -3.57 12.87 26.82
CA ALA A 395 -4.92 13.41 26.89
C ALA A 395 -5.33 14.06 25.55
N GLY A 396 -4.46 14.89 24.97
CA GLY A 396 -4.70 15.52 23.67
C GLY A 396 -4.81 14.51 22.53
N GLN A 397 -3.95 13.49 22.49
CA GLN A 397 -4.02 12.45 21.45
C GLN A 397 -5.27 11.57 21.58
N TRP A 398 -5.66 11.23 22.81
CA TRP A 398 -6.86 10.45 23.10
C TRP A 398 -8.13 11.21 22.70
N GLN A 399 -8.21 12.49 23.07
CA GLN A 399 -9.34 13.35 22.71
C GLN A 399 -9.48 13.50 21.18
N ALA A 400 -8.39 13.83 20.48
CA ALA A 400 -8.41 13.97 19.03
C ALA A 400 -8.81 12.67 18.31
N ALA A 401 -8.37 11.51 18.82
CA ALA A 401 -8.78 10.21 18.29
C ALA A 401 -10.28 9.96 18.51
N GLY A 402 -10.82 10.35 19.68
CA GLY A 402 -12.23 10.25 20.01
C GLY A 402 -13.12 11.16 19.15
N GLU A 403 -12.69 12.40 18.90
CA GLU A 403 -13.41 13.36 18.05
C GLU A 403 -13.52 12.87 16.60
N GLU A 404 -12.42 12.34 16.03
CA GLU A 404 -12.44 11.78 14.69
C GLU A 404 -13.28 10.48 14.61
N PHE A 405 -13.24 9.65 15.66
CA PHE A 405 -14.09 8.46 15.75
C PHE A 405 -15.59 8.81 15.81
N ALA A 406 -15.96 9.83 16.58
CA ALA A 406 -17.33 10.34 16.66
C ALA A 406 -17.79 10.94 15.31
N ARG A 407 -16.95 11.75 14.67
CA ARG A 407 -17.21 12.34 13.35
C ARG A 407 -17.52 11.28 12.29
N LEU A 408 -16.78 10.16 12.30
CA LEU A 408 -17.04 9.05 11.37
C LEU A 408 -18.37 8.35 11.68
N GLY A 409 -18.76 8.28 12.95
CA GLY A 409 -20.08 7.79 13.37
C GLY A 409 -21.22 8.64 12.81
N ASP A 410 -21.09 9.96 12.91
CA ASP A 410 -22.10 10.91 12.42
C ASP A 410 -22.26 10.86 10.90
N VAL A 411 -21.14 10.75 10.16
CA VAL A 411 -21.16 10.59 8.70
C VAL A 411 -21.88 9.31 8.29
N ALA A 412 -21.62 8.20 8.99
CA ALA A 412 -22.28 6.93 8.71
C ALA A 412 -23.78 6.97 9.02
N ALA A 413 -24.18 7.63 10.13
CA ALA A 413 -25.58 7.80 10.49
C ALA A 413 -26.35 8.63 9.44
N ALA A 414 -25.76 9.73 8.97
CA ALA A 414 -26.36 10.59 7.94
C ALA A 414 -26.54 9.86 6.59
N GLN A 415 -25.59 9.00 6.22
CA GLN A 415 -25.67 8.20 4.99
C GLN A 415 -26.77 7.11 5.06
N ASN A 416 -27.02 6.56 6.25
CA ASN A 416 -28.10 5.60 6.48
C ASN A 416 -29.50 6.24 6.41
N GLU A 417 -29.65 7.45 6.95
CA GLU A 417 -30.91 8.19 6.86
C GLU A 417 -31.24 8.60 5.41
N ALA A 418 -30.23 8.89 4.59
CA ALA A 418 -30.38 9.17 3.18
C ALA A 418 -30.77 7.92 2.35
N ALA A 419 -30.20 6.76 2.68
CA ALA A 419 -30.48 5.49 2.00
C ALA A 419 -31.90 4.96 2.28
N THR A 420 -32.43 5.19 3.48
CA THR A 420 -33.78 4.72 3.88
C THR A 420 -34.92 5.58 3.31
N LYS A 421 -34.65 6.81 2.83
CA LYS A 421 -35.66 7.74 2.29
C LYS A 421 -35.82 7.71 0.75
N GLY A 422 -35.06 6.91 0.00
CA GLY A 422 -34.96 7.02 -1.47
C GLY A 422 -35.51 5.85 -2.30
N SER A 423 -36.84 5.71 -2.42
CA SER A 423 -37.45 5.03 -3.59
C SER A 423 -38.80 5.67 -3.96
N ALA A 424 -38.76 6.64 -4.87
CA ALA A 424 -39.92 7.07 -5.64
C ALA A 424 -39.42 7.56 -7.02
N PRO A 425 -40.06 7.17 -8.14
CA PRO A 425 -39.60 7.56 -9.47
C PRO A 425 -40.13 8.95 -9.82
N SER A 426 -39.24 9.86 -10.23
CA SER A 426 -39.64 11.15 -10.82
C SER A 426 -39.86 11.04 -12.33
N PRO A 427 -40.89 11.71 -12.89
CA PRO A 427 -41.11 11.80 -14.33
C PRO A 427 -40.27 12.91 -15.00
N SER A 428 -40.14 12.78 -16.33
CA SER A 428 -39.38 13.60 -17.29
C SER A 428 -39.78 15.11 -17.36
N PRO A 429 -38.95 15.98 -17.98
CA PRO A 429 -38.73 17.35 -17.53
C PRO A 429 -39.52 18.43 -18.29
N GLU A 430 -39.85 19.52 -17.59
CA GLU A 430 -40.10 20.85 -18.17
C GLU A 430 -39.38 21.95 -17.35
N PRO A 431 -39.13 23.15 -17.91
CA PRO A 431 -37.93 23.93 -17.64
C PRO A 431 -38.08 25.15 -16.71
N ALA A 432 -36.91 25.66 -16.29
CA ALA A 432 -36.56 26.94 -15.62
C ALA A 432 -36.64 26.97 -14.08
N PRO A 433 -35.97 27.89 -13.35
CA PRO A 433 -34.71 28.64 -13.54
C PRO A 433 -33.75 28.62 -12.30
N ALA A 434 -32.53 29.13 -12.51
CA ALA A 434 -31.52 29.72 -11.58
C ALA A 434 -31.26 29.22 -10.11
N LYS A 435 -29.98 28.82 -9.93
CA LYS A 435 -29.01 29.02 -8.82
C LYS A 435 -28.97 28.09 -7.58
N ALA A 436 -27.81 27.42 -7.43
CA ALA A 436 -27.00 27.34 -6.20
C ALA A 436 -25.51 27.10 -6.57
N PRO A 437 -24.52 27.60 -5.79
CA PRO A 437 -23.10 27.60 -6.15
C PRO A 437 -22.46 26.21 -6.00
N PRO A 438 -21.39 25.89 -6.75
CA PRO A 438 -20.73 24.59 -6.66
C PRO A 438 -19.89 24.43 -5.38
N GLU A 439 -19.89 23.20 -4.84
CA GLU A 439 -19.04 22.73 -3.75
C GLU A 439 -17.52 22.82 -4.05
N PRO A 440 -16.66 22.94 -3.02
CA PRO A 440 -15.22 23.13 -3.17
C PRO A 440 -14.51 21.91 -3.80
N ALA A 441 -13.84 22.16 -4.91
CA ALA A 441 -13.05 21.17 -5.64
C ALA A 441 -11.81 20.73 -4.84
N ARG A 442 -11.63 19.41 -4.69
CA ARG A 442 -10.37 18.79 -4.23
C ARG A 442 -9.30 18.95 -5.32
N ILE A 443 -8.22 19.67 -5.04
CA ILE A 443 -7.08 19.85 -5.95
C ILE A 443 -5.97 18.86 -5.55
N SER A 444 -5.69 17.88 -6.41
CA SER A 444 -4.43 17.13 -6.44
C SER A 444 -3.66 17.57 -7.70
N ALA A 445 -2.33 17.56 -7.69
CA ALA A 445 -1.52 17.97 -8.85
C ALA A 445 -1.48 16.90 -9.97
N SER A 446 -2.66 16.45 -10.37
CA SER A 446 -3.02 16.13 -11.76
C SER A 446 -4.38 16.76 -12.15
N SER A 447 -4.79 17.81 -11.43
CA SER A 447 -5.96 18.63 -11.75
C SER A 447 -5.56 19.79 -12.66
N PRO A 448 -6.39 20.19 -13.65
CA PRO A 448 -6.10 21.17 -14.71
C PRO A 448 -5.74 22.62 -14.29
N ASN A 449 -5.38 22.90 -13.04
CA ASN A 449 -5.40 24.25 -12.45
C ASN A 449 -4.08 24.77 -11.84
N ALA A 450 -2.93 24.14 -12.10
CA ALA A 450 -1.61 24.71 -11.78
C ALA A 450 -0.55 24.24 -12.78
N LYS A 451 0.44 25.08 -13.09
CA LYS A 451 1.47 24.83 -14.10
C LYS A 451 2.86 25.11 -13.56
N VAL A 452 3.80 24.18 -13.72
CA VAL A 452 5.23 24.47 -13.53
C VAL A 452 5.68 25.40 -14.66
N THR A 453 6.07 26.63 -14.31
CA THR A 453 6.42 27.66 -15.30
C THR A 453 7.93 27.84 -15.44
N ARG A 454 8.67 27.60 -14.37
CA ARG A 454 10.13 27.68 -14.36
C ARG A 454 10.68 26.65 -13.41
N TRP A 455 11.82 26.11 -13.76
CA TRP A 455 12.63 25.30 -12.87
C TRP A 455 14.09 25.48 -13.26
N THR A 456 15.02 25.26 -12.33
CA THR A 456 16.46 25.34 -12.62
C THR A 456 17.09 23.97 -12.38
N SER A 457 18.15 23.69 -13.13
CA SER A 457 18.97 22.48 -12.98
C SER A 457 20.45 22.87 -12.93
N GLN A 458 21.22 22.12 -12.14
CA GLN A 458 22.70 22.19 -12.12
C GLN A 458 23.34 21.54 -13.36
N PHE A 459 22.55 20.80 -14.13
CA PHE A 459 22.97 20.15 -15.35
C PHE A 459 22.28 20.78 -16.55
N ASN A 460 23.06 21.08 -17.59
CA ASN A 460 22.52 21.56 -18.87
C ASN A 460 21.86 20.42 -19.67
N ASP A 461 21.08 20.79 -20.67
CA ASP A 461 20.28 19.89 -21.52
C ASP A 461 21.13 18.92 -22.37
N ASN A 462 22.45 19.10 -22.39
CA ASN A 462 23.40 18.22 -23.07
C ASN A 462 23.98 17.14 -22.15
N SER A 463 23.76 17.24 -20.84
CA SER A 463 24.14 16.19 -19.91
C SER A 463 23.25 14.95 -20.07
N TRP A 464 23.82 13.76 -19.84
CA TRP A 464 23.05 12.51 -19.83
C TRP A 464 21.90 12.57 -18.81
N ALA A 465 22.12 13.18 -17.64
CA ALA A 465 21.10 13.29 -16.60
C ALA A 465 19.91 14.16 -17.04
N ALA A 466 20.14 15.32 -17.65
CA ALA A 466 19.05 16.20 -18.11
C ALA A 466 18.20 15.58 -19.23
N ARG A 467 18.84 14.83 -20.15
CA ARG A 467 18.15 14.16 -21.27
C ARG A 467 17.23 13.00 -20.85
N ASN A 468 17.49 12.39 -19.69
CA ASN A 468 16.76 11.21 -19.21
C ASN A 468 15.80 11.53 -18.05
N LEU A 469 15.81 12.75 -17.53
CA LEU A 469 14.96 13.19 -16.40
C LEU A 469 13.88 14.20 -16.80
N THR A 470 13.78 14.58 -18.08
CA THR A 470 12.80 15.56 -18.58
C THR A 470 11.99 15.02 -19.74
N ASP A 471 10.71 15.39 -19.82
CA ASP A 471 9.76 14.97 -20.86
C ASP A 471 9.81 15.83 -22.14
N GLY A 472 10.90 16.60 -22.32
CA GLY A 472 11.16 17.39 -23.53
C GLY A 472 10.37 18.70 -23.67
N ARG A 473 9.64 19.16 -22.63
CA ARG A 473 8.83 20.39 -22.67
C ARG A 473 9.34 21.53 -21.77
N THR A 474 10.48 21.32 -21.11
CA THR A 474 11.01 22.16 -20.03
C THR A 474 12.11 23.13 -20.49
N GLY A 475 12.15 24.34 -19.90
CA GLY A 475 13.06 25.43 -20.28
C GLY A 475 14.56 25.17 -20.00
N PRO A 476 15.46 26.10 -20.41
CA PRO A 476 16.89 25.85 -20.51
C PRO A 476 17.56 25.65 -19.14
N GLY A 477 18.34 24.59 -18.99
CA GLY A 477 19.26 24.42 -17.85
C GLY A 477 20.40 25.45 -17.86
N HIS A 478 20.91 25.81 -16.69
CA HIS A 478 22.08 26.69 -16.59
C HIS A 478 23.39 25.87 -16.66
N GLU A 479 24.43 26.47 -17.23
CA GLU A 479 25.77 25.89 -17.25
C GLU A 479 26.31 25.82 -15.81
N TRP A 480 27.18 24.85 -15.53
CA TRP A 480 27.90 24.60 -14.26
C TRP A 480 27.22 23.65 -13.26
N SER A 481 27.72 22.39 -13.26
CA SER A 481 27.74 21.52 -12.08
C SER A 481 28.68 22.17 -11.05
N SER A 482 28.18 22.54 -9.86
CA SER A 482 29.03 23.07 -8.79
C SER A 482 30.09 22.04 -8.41
N ALA A 483 31.37 22.36 -8.62
CA ALA A 483 32.48 21.56 -8.13
C ALA A 483 32.45 21.52 -6.58
N PRO A 484 33.10 20.54 -5.94
CA PRO A 484 33.06 20.36 -4.48
C PRO A 484 33.45 21.59 -3.64
N ASP A 485 34.23 22.51 -4.22
CA ASP A 485 34.72 23.73 -3.57
C ASP A 485 33.98 25.01 -4.01
N SER A 486 32.88 24.88 -4.75
CA SER A 486 32.05 26.00 -5.18
C SER A 486 30.96 26.33 -4.15
N PRO A 487 30.53 27.60 -4.04
CA PRO A 487 29.39 27.96 -3.20
C PRO A 487 28.13 27.20 -3.67
N PRO A 488 27.22 26.85 -2.75
CA PRO A 488 26.04 26.07 -3.09
C PRO A 488 25.15 26.84 -4.06
N ILE A 489 24.70 26.18 -5.12
CA ILE A 489 23.84 26.81 -6.13
C ILE A 489 22.39 26.40 -5.84
N PRO A 490 21.53 27.33 -5.40
CA PRO A 490 20.14 27.00 -5.13
C PRO A 490 19.44 26.57 -6.41
N GLN A 491 18.56 25.57 -6.31
CA GLN A 491 17.70 25.15 -7.41
C GLN A 491 16.26 25.53 -7.12
N GLU A 492 15.50 25.86 -8.16
CA GLU A 492 14.16 26.44 -8.01
C GLU A 492 13.15 25.66 -8.84
N ILE A 493 11.93 25.56 -8.32
CA ILE A 493 10.75 25.13 -9.06
C ILE A 493 9.67 26.19 -8.78
N VAL A 494 9.24 26.88 -9.83
CA VAL A 494 8.18 27.88 -9.79
C VAL A 494 6.90 27.27 -10.36
N ILE A 495 5.86 27.29 -9.53
CA ILE A 495 4.54 26.76 -9.83
C ILE A 495 3.58 27.94 -9.90
N GLN A 496 3.01 28.17 -11.08
CA GLN A 496 1.92 29.12 -11.28
C GLN A 496 0.58 28.45 -10.97
N LEU A 497 -0.26 29.13 -10.18
CA LEU A 497 -1.63 28.72 -9.94
C LEU A 497 -2.54 29.28 -11.05
N ALA A 498 -3.57 28.54 -11.47
CA ALA A 498 -4.48 29.00 -12.52
C ALA A 498 -5.26 30.27 -12.15
N LYS A 499 -5.49 30.48 -10.85
CA LYS A 499 -6.01 31.71 -10.25
C LYS A 499 -5.28 31.97 -8.94
N PRO A 500 -5.21 33.23 -8.46
CA PRO A 500 -4.76 33.51 -7.10
C PRO A 500 -5.55 32.65 -6.09
N ALA A 501 -4.87 32.07 -5.11
CA ALA A 501 -5.48 31.17 -4.13
C ALA A 501 -4.95 31.42 -2.72
N LYS A 502 -5.83 31.23 -1.74
CA LYS A 502 -5.50 31.14 -0.31
C LYS A 502 -4.95 29.75 -0.01
N ILE A 503 -3.64 29.65 0.10
CA ILE A 503 -2.94 28.40 0.34
C ILE A 503 -2.93 28.11 1.84
N SER A 504 -3.41 26.93 2.23
CA SER A 504 -3.50 26.50 3.64
C SER A 504 -2.49 25.40 3.99
N LYS A 505 -2.06 24.61 3.00
CA LYS A 505 -1.08 23.54 3.20
C LYS A 505 -0.29 23.28 1.93
N ILE A 506 1.01 23.03 2.09
CA ILE A 506 1.86 22.53 1.02
C ILE A 506 2.51 21.24 1.52
N GLU A 507 2.46 20.17 0.74
CA GLU A 507 3.18 18.92 1.02
C GLU A 507 4.22 18.70 -0.06
N ILE A 508 5.42 18.30 0.35
CA ILE A 508 6.49 17.96 -0.57
C ILE A 508 7.00 16.59 -0.16
N ASN A 509 7.35 15.75 -1.13
CA ASN A 509 8.13 14.55 -0.87
C ASN A 509 9.58 14.78 -1.34
N PRO A 510 10.42 15.46 -0.54
CA PRO A 510 11.81 15.64 -0.90
C PRO A 510 12.65 14.51 -0.28
N SER A 511 13.45 13.83 -1.10
CA SER A 511 14.41 12.84 -0.63
C SER A 511 15.76 13.02 -1.29
N SER A 512 16.80 12.47 -0.67
CA SER A 512 18.16 12.45 -1.21
C SER A 512 18.71 11.04 -1.08
N SER A 513 19.24 10.51 -2.18
CA SER A 513 19.87 9.19 -2.19
C SER A 513 21.39 9.26 -1.96
N ASP A 514 21.96 10.45 -1.68
CA ASP A 514 23.40 10.60 -1.51
C ASP A 514 23.88 10.10 -0.13
N ILE A 515 24.80 9.13 -0.15
CA ILE A 515 25.42 8.56 1.04
C ILE A 515 26.46 9.51 1.66
N ASN A 516 26.95 10.50 0.92
CA ASN A 516 27.94 11.45 1.40
C ASN A 516 27.33 12.75 1.95
N LYS A 517 27.24 12.84 3.27
CA LYS A 517 26.69 14.01 4.00
C LYS A 517 27.39 15.34 3.71
N SER A 518 28.64 15.33 3.20
CA SER A 518 29.36 16.56 2.87
C SER A 518 29.00 17.13 1.49
N ARG A 519 28.34 16.36 0.62
CA ARG A 519 27.88 16.79 -0.71
C ARG A 519 26.35 16.92 -0.82
N TRP A 520 25.66 16.58 0.26
CA TRP A 520 24.20 16.58 0.35
C TRP A 520 23.59 17.98 0.17
N THR A 521 22.56 18.06 -0.65
CA THR A 521 21.51 19.08 -0.63
C THR A 521 20.78 19.16 0.71
N ARG A 522 20.99 20.20 1.50
CA ARG A 522 20.57 20.16 2.91
C ARG A 522 19.17 20.68 3.18
N GLN A 523 18.65 21.60 2.37
CA GLN A 523 17.46 22.33 2.76
C GLN A 523 16.47 22.53 1.60
N VAL A 524 15.19 22.57 1.95
CA VAL A 524 14.12 23.04 1.08
C VAL A 524 13.45 24.24 1.74
N GLY A 525 13.38 25.32 0.97
CA GLY A 525 12.66 26.53 1.29
C GLY A 525 11.38 26.64 0.47
N LEU A 526 10.31 27.06 1.13
CA LEU A 526 9.04 27.40 0.50
C LEU A 526 8.83 28.90 0.50
N TYR A 527 8.43 29.40 -0.67
CA TYR A 527 8.24 30.80 -0.95
C TYR A 527 6.95 31.01 -1.75
N TYR A 528 6.39 32.22 -1.69
CA TYR A 528 5.24 32.60 -2.48
C TYR A 528 5.35 34.02 -3.02
N GLY A 529 4.64 34.28 -4.10
CA GLY A 529 4.65 35.58 -4.75
C GLY A 529 3.47 35.76 -5.70
N ASN A 530 3.41 36.96 -6.29
CA ASN A 530 2.39 37.35 -7.26
C ASN A 530 2.96 37.57 -8.66
N SER A 531 4.23 37.23 -8.87
CA SER A 531 4.97 37.33 -10.13
C SER A 531 5.90 36.12 -10.27
N PRO A 532 6.17 35.64 -11.49
CA PRO A 532 7.06 34.49 -11.72
C PRO A 532 8.53 34.74 -11.34
N ASP A 533 8.91 36.01 -11.17
CA ASP A 533 10.29 36.42 -10.87
C ASP A 533 10.43 37.05 -9.47
N GLY A 534 9.34 37.07 -8.70
CA GLY A 534 9.29 37.70 -7.38
C GLY A 534 8.83 39.18 -7.41
N PRO A 535 8.92 39.90 -6.29
CA PRO A 535 9.58 39.51 -5.03
C PRO A 535 8.92 38.30 -4.35
N TRP A 536 9.75 37.48 -3.70
CA TRP A 536 9.33 36.24 -3.03
C TRP A 536 9.26 36.44 -1.51
N ASN A 537 8.13 36.05 -0.92
CA ASN A 537 7.94 36.00 0.53
C ASN A 537 8.28 34.59 1.03
N GLY A 538 9.17 34.49 2.02
CA GLY A 538 9.56 33.21 2.61
C GLY A 538 8.50 32.70 3.60
N LEU A 539 8.14 31.42 3.50
CA LEU A 539 7.14 30.78 4.35
C LEU A 539 7.77 29.86 5.39
N ALA A 540 8.61 28.95 4.93
CA ALA A 540 9.17 27.91 5.76
C ALA A 540 10.46 27.38 5.14
N ARG A 541 11.34 26.86 5.99
CA ARG A 541 12.52 26.07 5.59
C ARG A 541 12.55 24.78 6.40
N ARG A 542 12.98 23.70 5.77
CA ARG A 542 13.22 22.41 6.41
C ARG A 542 14.49 21.79 5.89
N GLU A 543 15.20 21.09 6.78
CA GLU A 543 16.28 20.19 6.38
C GLU A 543 15.68 19.03 5.58
N LEU A 544 16.39 18.58 4.57
CA LEU A 544 16.06 17.36 3.84
C LEU A 544 16.48 16.16 4.70
N GLU A 545 15.63 15.15 4.75
CA GLU A 545 15.95 13.87 5.37
C GLU A 545 16.20 12.81 4.29
N GLN A 546 16.95 11.76 4.64
CA GLN A 546 17.30 10.67 3.72
C GLN A 546 16.12 9.69 3.47
N LYS A 547 14.87 10.09 3.77
CA LYS A 547 13.69 9.21 3.80
C LYS A 547 12.61 9.72 2.86
N ASP A 548 11.91 8.79 2.19
CA ASP A 548 10.78 9.06 1.30
C ASP A 548 9.47 9.28 2.09
N GLU A 549 9.42 10.30 2.95
CA GLU A 549 8.22 10.70 3.70
C GLU A 549 7.74 12.10 3.28
N PHE A 550 6.43 12.31 3.17
CA PHE A 550 5.86 13.63 2.87
C PHE A 550 6.13 14.61 4.02
N GLN A 551 6.87 15.66 3.72
CA GLN A 551 7.03 16.82 4.59
C GLN A 551 5.84 17.75 4.37
N SER A 552 4.96 17.82 5.38
CA SER A 552 3.78 18.68 5.38
C SER A 552 4.08 20.03 6.01
N PHE A 553 3.77 21.09 5.28
CA PHE A 553 3.79 22.47 5.73
C PHE A 553 2.35 22.94 5.89
N VAL A 554 1.84 22.86 7.12
CA VAL A 554 0.53 23.38 7.49
C VAL A 554 0.73 24.78 8.06
N PHE A 555 0.01 25.76 7.54
CA PHE A 555 0.15 27.15 7.95
C PHE A 555 -1.03 27.53 8.86
N SER A 556 -0.73 28.14 10.01
CA SER A 556 -1.76 28.59 10.96
C SER A 556 -2.69 29.65 10.35
N PHE A 557 -2.23 30.36 9.32
CA PHE A 557 -3.02 31.33 8.57
C PHE A 557 -2.81 31.10 7.07
N PRO A 558 -3.87 30.87 6.28
CA PRO A 558 -3.75 30.78 4.84
C PRO A 558 -3.27 32.10 4.24
N PHE A 559 -2.44 32.04 3.20
CA PHE A 559 -1.93 33.23 2.51
C PHE A 559 -2.32 33.22 1.04
N GLU A 560 -2.55 34.40 0.45
CA GLU A 560 -2.86 34.53 -0.97
C GLU A 560 -1.58 34.57 -1.82
N ALA A 561 -1.55 33.75 -2.86
CA ALA A 561 -0.47 33.72 -3.83
C ALA A 561 -0.97 33.39 -5.23
N SER A 562 -0.27 33.87 -6.25
CA SER A 562 -0.44 33.40 -7.64
C SER A 562 0.68 32.45 -8.07
N TYR A 563 1.80 32.47 -7.33
CA TYR A 563 2.97 31.63 -7.58
C TYR A 563 3.50 31.05 -6.27
N VAL A 564 3.89 29.79 -6.32
CA VAL A 564 4.65 29.10 -5.27
C VAL A 564 6.04 28.80 -5.82
N LEU A 565 7.07 29.16 -5.06
CA LEU A 565 8.45 28.79 -5.33
C LEU A 565 8.89 27.76 -4.30
N VAL A 566 9.27 26.59 -4.78
CA VAL A 566 10.03 25.60 -4.02
C VAL A 566 11.50 25.80 -4.36
N ARG A 567 12.31 26.19 -3.39
CA ARG A 567 13.75 26.40 -3.57
C ARG A 567 14.52 25.35 -2.79
N VAL A 568 15.35 24.60 -3.48
CA VAL A 568 16.36 23.73 -2.91
C VAL A 568 17.54 24.59 -2.50
N GLU A 569 17.72 24.75 -1.20
CA GLU A 569 18.77 25.58 -0.61
C GLU A 569 19.97 24.72 -0.23
N SER A 570 21.16 25.31 -0.25
CA SER A 570 22.40 24.63 0.15
C SER A 570 22.64 23.32 -0.63
N ASN A 571 22.49 23.37 -1.97
CA ASN A 571 22.82 22.26 -2.85
C ASN A 571 24.29 22.30 -3.26
N TRP A 572 25.07 21.31 -2.80
CA TRP A 572 26.53 21.22 -2.97
C TRP A 572 26.96 20.25 -4.08
N GLY A 573 26.06 19.88 -4.99
CA GLY A 573 26.40 19.06 -6.16
C GLY A 573 26.61 17.56 -5.88
N GLY A 574 26.02 17.04 -4.81
CA GLY A 574 25.95 15.59 -4.53
C GLY A 574 25.05 14.82 -5.50
N ASN A 575 25.00 13.49 -5.32
CA ASN A 575 24.07 12.62 -6.03
C ASN A 575 22.60 13.03 -5.79
N TYR A 576 21.75 12.63 -6.73
CA TYR A 576 20.36 13.04 -6.94
C TYR A 576 19.56 13.46 -5.67
N ALA A 577 19.07 14.70 -5.67
CA ALA A 577 17.95 15.13 -4.85
C ALA A 577 16.65 14.90 -5.64
N HIS A 578 15.72 14.16 -5.04
CA HIS A 578 14.46 13.75 -5.64
C HIS A 578 13.31 14.57 -5.05
N MET A 579 12.43 15.07 -5.92
CA MET A 579 11.15 15.68 -5.53
C MET A 579 10.05 15.07 -6.38
N SER A 580 9.56 13.92 -5.93
CA SER A 580 8.63 13.10 -6.70
C SER A 580 7.21 13.68 -6.74
N GLU A 581 6.81 14.43 -5.71
CA GLU A 581 5.48 15.03 -5.64
C GLU A 581 5.47 16.32 -4.80
N ILE A 582 4.77 17.35 -5.30
CA ILE A 582 4.42 18.58 -4.59
C ILE A 582 2.91 18.73 -4.62
N ARG A 583 2.27 18.82 -3.45
CA ARG A 583 0.84 19.07 -3.30
C ARG A 583 0.62 20.45 -2.71
N ILE A 584 -0.17 21.27 -3.39
CA ILE A 584 -0.60 22.58 -2.90
C ILE A 584 -2.08 22.48 -2.60
N VAL A 585 -2.45 22.70 -1.35
CA VAL A 585 -3.83 22.68 -0.86
C VAL A 585 -4.21 24.10 -0.47
N GLY A 586 -5.32 24.57 -1.03
CA GLY A 586 -5.82 25.91 -0.81
C GLY A 586 -7.14 26.13 -1.53
N GLU A 587 -7.73 27.29 -1.29
CA GLU A 587 -8.99 27.72 -1.89
C GLU A 587 -8.71 28.82 -2.91
N ALA A 588 -9.26 28.71 -4.12
CA ALA A 588 -9.16 29.78 -5.10
C ALA A 588 -9.78 31.06 -4.50
N SER A 589 -9.07 32.18 -4.60
CA SER A 589 -9.60 33.46 -4.12
C SER A 589 -10.87 33.77 -4.93
N PRO A 590 -11.98 34.16 -4.26
CA PRO A 590 -13.13 34.71 -4.95
C PRO A 590 -12.64 35.85 -5.83
N GLU A 591 -12.99 35.84 -7.12
CA GLU A 591 -12.58 36.87 -8.07
C GLU A 591 -12.78 38.27 -7.48
N ARG A 592 -11.77 39.14 -7.62
CA ARG A 592 -11.91 40.58 -7.31
C ARG A 592 -12.81 41.27 -8.32
#